data_AF-A0AAX2KBN8-F1
#
_entry.id   AF-A0AAX2KBN8-F1
#
_cell.length_a   1.000
_cell.length_b   1.000
_cell.length_c   1.000
_cell.angle_alpha   90.00
_cell.angle_beta   90.00
_cell.angle_gamma   90.00
#
_symmetry.space_group_name_H-M   'P 1'
#
loop_
_entity.id
_entity.type
_entity.pdbx_description
1 polymer ?
#
loop_
_entity_poly.entity_id
_entity_poly.type
_entity_poly.pdbx_seq_one_letter_code
_entity_poly.pdbx_strand_id
1 'polypeptide(L)'
;MNIKTLNVSLLSFSIITALFPLNAMATKLTIEQRLELLENELSQNKQELKATQNELGVYKSRLSTLQKSITENKYKSASLAEISATSPVADNIKNENGEQNSFTAAHTINGSQQVAVIESKGDKTTIESVTLKDISKYIKDDIGFSYQGYFRSGWGTGNHGSPQTYAAGSLGRFGNEMSGWFDLTLNQRVYNQDGKTANAVVTYDGNVGEQYNDAWFGDSANENIMQFSDIYLTTRGFLPFAPEADFWVGKHKLPQYEIQMLDWKTLTTDVAAGVGIENWALGVGLFDMSLKP
;
A
#
# COMPACT_ATOMS: atom_id res chain seq x y z
N MET A 1 -51.46 13.93 66.56
CA MET A 1 -51.82 13.47 65.21
C MET A 1 -50.53 13.33 64.43
N ASN A 2 -50.15 12.10 64.09
CA ASN A 2 -48.82 11.72 63.62
C ASN A 2 -48.80 11.75 62.08
N ILE A 3 -48.08 12.70 61.46
CA ILE A 3 -47.94 12.75 60.00
C ILE A 3 -46.66 12.00 59.64
N LYS A 4 -46.83 10.81 59.06
CA LYS A 4 -45.75 9.97 58.54
C LYS A 4 -45.08 10.67 57.35
N THR A 5 -43.76 10.80 57.40
CA THR A 5 -42.92 11.14 56.26
C THR A 5 -42.85 9.94 55.31
N LEU A 6 -43.28 10.13 54.07
CA LEU A 6 -43.25 9.11 53.02
C LEU A 6 -41.89 9.18 52.31
N ASN A 7 -41.04 8.16 52.48
CA ASN A 7 -39.79 8.04 51.72
C ASN A 7 -40.10 7.48 50.32
N VAL A 8 -40.14 8.37 49.32
CA VAL A 8 -40.35 8.01 47.92
C VAL A 8 -39.00 7.67 47.28
N SER A 9 -38.82 6.41 46.86
CA SER A 9 -37.62 5.89 46.19
C SER A 9 -37.47 6.49 44.78
N LEU A 10 -36.22 6.82 44.38
CA LEU A 10 -35.86 7.34 43.04
C LEU A 10 -36.44 6.52 41.87
N LEU A 11 -36.72 5.22 42.08
CA LEU A 11 -37.32 4.35 41.06
C LEU A 11 -38.74 4.78 40.67
N SER A 12 -39.50 5.36 41.60
CA SER A 12 -40.89 5.79 41.35
C SER A 12 -40.97 7.10 40.56
N PHE A 13 -39.94 7.93 40.62
CA PHE A 13 -39.84 9.16 39.81
C PHE A 13 -39.57 8.85 38.33
N SER A 14 -38.82 7.77 38.05
CA SER A 14 -38.52 7.33 36.66
C SER A 14 -39.70 6.68 35.95
N ILE A 15 -40.69 6.14 36.69
CA ILE A 15 -41.89 5.55 36.08
C ILE A 15 -42.92 6.62 35.70
N ILE A 16 -42.95 7.75 36.42
CA ILE A 16 -43.86 8.88 36.13
C ILE A 16 -43.38 9.68 34.91
N THR A 17 -42.06 9.76 34.66
CA THR A 17 -41.51 10.43 33.46
C THR A 17 -41.67 9.61 32.17
N ALA A 18 -41.88 8.30 32.27
CA ALA A 18 -42.12 7.43 31.11
C ALA A 18 -43.59 7.44 30.61
N LEU A 19 -44.55 7.86 31.46
CA LEU A 19 -45.99 7.84 31.15
C LEU A 19 -46.54 9.19 30.66
N PHE A 20 -45.72 10.26 30.70
CA PHE A 20 -46.07 11.57 30.14
C PHE A 20 -44.86 12.11 29.37
N PRO A 21 -44.81 11.99 28.03
CA PRO A 21 -43.80 12.70 27.26
C PRO A 21 -44.03 14.20 27.48
N LEU A 22 -43.11 14.85 28.18
CA LEU A 22 -42.99 16.31 28.19
C LEU A 22 -42.76 16.71 26.74
N ASN A 23 -43.79 17.27 26.11
CA ASN A 23 -43.66 17.96 24.84
C ASN A 23 -42.60 19.06 25.05
N ALA A 24 -41.38 18.79 24.57
CA ALA A 24 -40.35 19.78 24.44
C ALA A 24 -40.85 20.79 23.39
N MET A 25 -41.53 21.81 23.88
CA MET A 25 -41.71 23.05 23.13
C MET A 25 -40.30 23.61 22.92
N ALA A 26 -39.70 23.29 21.77
CA ALA A 26 -38.49 23.93 21.28
C ALA A 26 -38.83 25.39 21.00
N THR A 27 -38.79 26.23 22.03
CA THR A 27 -38.86 27.67 21.87
C THR A 27 -37.61 28.11 21.12
N LYS A 28 -37.82 28.75 19.97
CA LYS A 28 -36.75 29.27 19.13
C LYS A 28 -35.97 30.29 19.97
N LEU A 29 -34.71 29.99 20.28
CA LEU A 29 -33.80 30.82 21.06
C LEU A 29 -33.87 32.28 20.57
N THR A 30 -34.04 33.24 21.48
CA THR A 30 -34.09 34.66 21.12
C THR A 30 -32.75 35.10 20.49
N ILE A 31 -32.78 36.14 19.65
CA ILE A 31 -31.62 36.57 18.84
C ILE A 31 -30.39 36.84 19.73
N GLU A 32 -30.60 37.45 20.89
CA GLU A 32 -29.56 37.74 21.89
C GLU A 32 -28.87 36.47 22.40
N GLN A 33 -29.64 35.45 22.77
CA GLN A 33 -29.10 34.17 23.25
C GLN A 33 -28.36 33.39 22.15
N ARG A 34 -28.73 33.58 20.87
CA ARG A 34 -27.97 33.02 19.73
C ARG A 34 -26.65 33.74 19.50
N LEU A 35 -26.64 35.06 19.70
CA LEU A 35 -25.43 35.87 19.56
C LEU A 35 -24.41 35.47 20.64
N GLU A 36 -24.85 35.34 21.89
CA GLU A 36 -24.02 34.91 23.01
C GLU A 36 -23.42 33.50 22.78
N LEU A 37 -24.23 32.58 22.24
CA LEU A 37 -23.76 31.23 21.91
C LEU A 37 -22.73 31.24 20.76
N LEU A 38 -22.97 32.03 19.72
CA LEU A 38 -22.03 32.19 18.61
C LEU A 38 -20.72 32.88 19.04
N GLU A 39 -20.78 33.86 19.92
CA GLU A 39 -19.59 34.50 20.50
C GLU A 39 -18.78 33.53 21.36
N ASN A 40 -19.46 32.66 22.11
CA ASN A 40 -18.82 31.61 22.90
C ASN A 40 -18.16 30.54 22.00
N GLU A 41 -18.86 30.04 20.98
CA GLU A 41 -18.30 29.10 20.00
C GLU A 41 -17.12 29.71 19.23
N LEU A 42 -17.21 30.97 18.82
CA LEU A 42 -16.12 31.68 18.15
C LEU A 42 -14.90 31.81 19.08
N SER A 43 -15.11 32.07 20.36
CA SER A 43 -14.05 32.14 21.37
C SER A 43 -13.37 30.78 21.57
N GLN A 44 -14.16 29.70 21.69
CA GLN A 44 -13.64 28.33 21.80
C GLN A 44 -12.84 27.93 20.55
N ASN A 45 -13.37 28.21 19.36
CA ASN A 45 -12.70 27.88 18.10
C ASN A 45 -11.35 28.63 17.96
N LYS A 46 -11.28 29.90 18.39
CA LYS A 46 -10.01 30.65 18.44
C LYS A 46 -9.01 30.05 19.44
N GLN A 47 -9.48 29.51 20.56
CA GLN A 47 -8.61 28.83 21.52
C GLN A 47 -8.08 27.51 20.97
N GLU A 48 -8.92 26.70 20.34
CA GLU A 48 -8.53 25.45 19.68
C GLU A 48 -7.56 25.68 18.52
N LEU A 49 -7.77 26.73 17.71
CA LEU A 49 -6.86 27.11 16.65
C LEU A 49 -5.47 27.44 17.21
N LYS A 50 -5.40 28.18 18.32
CA LYS A 50 -4.14 28.54 18.98
C LYS A 50 -3.45 27.32 19.58
N ALA A 51 -4.21 26.39 20.17
CA ALA A 51 -3.68 25.12 20.68
C ALA A 51 -3.08 24.27 19.55
N THR A 52 -3.80 24.15 18.43
CA THR A 52 -3.36 23.41 17.24
C THR A 52 -2.09 24.01 16.62
N GLN A 53 -2.01 25.34 16.53
CA GLN A 53 -0.81 26.02 16.05
C GLN A 53 0.41 25.77 16.94
N ASN A 54 0.23 25.76 18.27
CA ASN A 54 1.30 25.43 19.20
C ASN A 54 1.76 23.98 19.04
N GLU A 55 0.82 23.03 18.91
CA GLU A 55 1.12 21.62 18.71
C GLU A 55 1.89 21.38 17.41
N LEU A 56 1.48 22.04 16.32
CA LEU A 56 2.20 22.00 15.03
C LEU A 56 3.64 22.52 15.16
N GLY A 57 3.86 23.55 15.98
CA GLY A 57 5.20 24.06 16.31
C GLY A 57 6.07 23.00 17.01
N VAL A 58 5.49 22.25 17.94
CA VAL A 58 6.18 21.15 18.64
C VAL A 58 6.49 19.99 17.70
N TYR A 59 5.58 19.63 16.78
CA TYR A 59 5.87 18.61 15.78
C TYR A 59 7.02 19.01 14.85
N LYS A 60 7.02 20.27 14.39
CA LYS A 60 8.11 20.78 13.54
C LYS A 60 9.47 20.75 14.24
N SER A 61 9.54 21.06 15.54
CA SER A 61 10.79 20.99 16.31
C SER A 61 11.25 19.55 16.58
N ARG A 62 10.32 18.61 16.77
CA ARG A 62 10.66 17.18 16.86
C ARG A 62 11.20 16.64 15.55
N LEU A 63 10.60 17.01 14.41
CA LEU A 63 11.08 16.60 13.09
C LEU A 63 12.49 17.14 12.79
N SER A 64 12.78 18.40 13.13
CA SER A 64 14.13 18.95 12.94
C SER A 64 15.16 18.26 13.84
N THR A 65 14.78 17.89 15.06
CA THR A 65 15.63 17.14 15.98
C THR A 65 15.90 15.72 15.48
N LEU A 66 14.87 15.03 14.98
CA LEU A 66 14.99 13.71 14.34
C LEU A 66 15.93 13.77 13.13
N GLN A 67 15.75 14.76 12.25
CA GLN A 67 16.60 14.92 11.08
C GLN A 67 18.06 15.23 11.43
N LYS A 68 18.29 16.00 12.50
CA LYS A 68 19.64 16.22 13.05
C LYS A 68 20.25 14.92 13.59
N SER A 69 19.48 14.12 14.34
CA SER A 69 19.94 12.84 14.88
C SER A 69 20.26 11.80 13.80
N ILE A 70 19.49 11.76 12.71
CA ILE A 70 19.75 10.90 11.55
C ILE A 70 21.07 11.31 10.88
N THR A 71 21.31 12.60 10.76
CA THR A 71 22.54 13.15 10.18
C THR A 71 23.75 12.83 11.06
N GLU A 72 23.65 13.02 12.38
CA GLU A 72 24.70 12.71 13.36
C GLU A 72 25.01 11.20 13.45
N ASN A 73 24.00 10.33 13.35
CA ASN A 73 24.21 8.88 13.34
C ASN A 73 24.88 8.38 12.06
N LYS A 74 24.65 9.04 10.91
CA LYS A 74 25.34 8.74 9.65
C LYS A 74 26.86 8.94 9.75
N TYR A 75 27.31 9.93 10.53
CA TYR A 75 28.73 10.17 10.80
C TYR A 75 29.36 9.15 11.77
N LYS A 76 28.59 8.56 12.70
CA LYS A 76 29.08 7.48 13.59
C LYS A 76 29.18 6.12 12.90
N SER A 77 28.32 5.83 11.93
CA SER A 77 28.44 4.61 11.10
C SER A 77 29.61 4.66 10.09
N ALA A 78 30.16 5.86 9.82
CA ALA A 78 31.30 6.03 8.92
C ALA A 78 32.65 5.64 9.56
N SER A 79 32.77 5.64 10.90
CA SER A 79 34.02 5.28 11.59
C SER A 79 34.18 3.78 11.85
N LEU A 80 33.23 2.94 11.41
CA LEU A 80 33.27 1.47 11.54
C LEU A 80 33.55 0.75 10.21
N ALA A 81 33.73 1.51 9.11
CA ALA A 81 33.94 0.97 7.76
C ALA A 81 35.42 0.76 7.38
N GLU A 82 36.38 1.02 8.28
CA GLU A 82 37.82 0.91 7.98
C GLU A 82 38.38 -0.53 7.89
N ILE A 83 37.56 -1.59 8.02
CA ILE A 83 38.05 -2.99 8.06
C ILE A 83 37.77 -3.79 6.77
N SER A 84 37.03 -3.28 5.78
CA SER A 84 36.70 -4.08 4.58
C SER A 84 37.34 -3.59 3.27
N ALA A 85 38.51 -2.97 3.34
CA ALA A 85 39.27 -2.55 2.17
C ALA A 85 40.06 -3.71 1.52
N THR A 86 39.37 -4.67 0.91
CA THR A 86 39.91 -5.50 -0.18
C THR A 86 38.77 -6.02 -1.07
N SER A 87 38.19 -5.15 -1.89
CA SER A 87 37.35 -5.59 -3.02
C SER A 87 37.45 -4.56 -4.16
N PRO A 88 37.73 -4.98 -5.42
CA PRO A 88 38.08 -4.11 -6.55
C PRO A 88 36.90 -3.29 -7.12
N VAL A 89 35.82 -3.11 -6.37
CA VAL A 89 34.65 -2.30 -6.78
C VAL A 89 34.83 -0.80 -6.47
N ALA A 90 35.85 -0.43 -5.68
CA ALA A 90 36.04 0.94 -5.19
C ALA A 90 36.64 1.93 -6.21
N ASP A 91 37.20 1.47 -7.34
CA ASP A 91 37.84 2.37 -8.31
C ASP A 91 36.85 3.07 -9.25
N ASN A 92 35.59 2.61 -9.31
CA ASN A 92 34.54 3.26 -10.12
C ASN A 92 33.78 4.39 -9.40
N ILE A 93 34.03 4.61 -8.11
CA ILE A 93 33.43 5.71 -7.31
C ILE A 93 34.50 6.72 -6.90
N LYS A 94 35.37 7.14 -7.83
CA LYS A 94 36.28 8.28 -7.60
C LYS A 94 36.24 9.33 -8.71
N ASN A 95 35.43 9.15 -9.74
CA ASN A 95 35.37 10.10 -10.86
C ASN A 95 34.13 11.01 -10.88
N GLU A 96 33.28 11.00 -9.85
CA GLU A 96 32.02 11.76 -9.88
C GLU A 96 31.91 12.89 -8.83
N ASN A 97 32.89 13.06 -7.94
CA ASN A 97 32.89 14.13 -6.93
C ASN A 97 34.04 15.13 -7.10
N GLY A 98 34.26 15.60 -8.34
CA GLY A 98 35.02 16.81 -8.60
C GLY A 98 34.11 18.03 -8.42
N GLU A 99 34.14 18.65 -7.25
CA GLU A 99 33.44 19.91 -6.97
C GLU A 99 33.90 21.03 -7.93
N GLN A 100 32.99 21.51 -8.79
CA GLN A 100 33.03 22.90 -9.25
C GLN A 100 31.67 23.55 -9.00
N ASN A 101 31.68 24.47 -8.04
CA ASN A 101 30.59 25.38 -7.73
C ASN A 101 30.20 26.20 -8.96
N SER A 102 29.00 25.97 -9.49
CA SER A 102 28.31 26.91 -10.37
C SER A 102 26.81 26.78 -10.13
N PHE A 103 26.29 27.64 -9.25
CA PHE A 103 24.86 27.82 -9.06
C PHE A 103 24.24 28.29 -10.38
N THR A 104 23.52 27.41 -11.06
CA THR A 104 22.57 27.77 -12.13
C THR A 104 21.18 27.35 -11.71
N ALA A 105 20.21 28.22 -11.98
CA ALA A 105 18.85 28.19 -11.48
C ALA A 105 18.13 26.87 -11.80
N ALA A 106 17.23 26.45 -10.91
CA ALA A 106 16.40 25.26 -11.08
C ALA A 106 15.65 25.30 -12.42
N HIS A 107 16.07 24.46 -13.36
CA HIS A 107 15.32 24.21 -14.58
C HIS A 107 14.23 23.18 -14.30
N THR A 108 12.97 23.56 -14.53
CA THR A 108 11.85 22.64 -14.56
C THR A 108 12.00 21.72 -15.77
N ILE A 109 12.36 20.45 -15.50
CA ILE A 109 12.61 19.43 -16.53
C ILE A 109 11.26 18.82 -16.93
N ASN A 110 10.89 18.94 -18.21
CA ASN A 110 9.62 18.42 -18.73
C ASN A 110 9.85 16.98 -19.27
N GLY A 111 8.91 16.06 -19.06
CA GLY A 111 9.06 14.62 -19.35
C GLY A 111 9.27 14.25 -20.84
N SER A 112 9.26 15.24 -21.73
CA SER A 112 9.56 15.14 -23.16
C SER A 112 11.00 15.53 -23.54
N GLN A 113 11.83 15.93 -22.57
CA GLN A 113 13.22 16.30 -22.84
C GLN A 113 14.06 15.06 -23.18
N GLN A 114 14.73 15.14 -24.33
CA GLN A 114 15.64 14.12 -24.82
C GLN A 114 17.06 14.46 -24.37
N VAL A 115 17.74 13.50 -23.76
CA VAL A 115 19.14 13.58 -23.34
C VAL A 115 19.99 13.05 -24.49
N ALA A 116 20.97 13.84 -24.95
CA ALA A 116 21.92 13.37 -25.94
C ALA A 116 22.96 12.47 -25.27
N VAL A 117 22.98 11.18 -25.63
CA VAL A 117 24.07 10.27 -25.29
C VAL A 117 25.11 10.39 -26.40
N ILE A 118 26.33 10.78 -26.03
CA ILE A 118 27.46 10.86 -26.96
C ILE A 118 28.30 9.61 -26.76
N GLU A 119 28.13 8.62 -27.63
CA GLU A 119 29.08 7.50 -27.71
C GLU A 119 30.24 7.89 -28.63
N SER A 120 31.45 7.95 -28.08
CA SER A 120 32.67 8.21 -28.85
C SER A 120 33.44 6.91 -29.02
N LYS A 121 33.08 6.13 -30.05
CA LYS A 121 33.82 4.93 -30.46
C LYS A 121 34.62 5.24 -31.72
N GLY A 122 35.73 5.96 -31.55
CA GLY A 122 36.55 6.47 -32.66
C GLY A 122 35.93 7.67 -33.38
N ASP A 123 36.35 7.92 -34.63
CA ASP A 123 36.13 9.15 -35.42
C ASP A 123 34.66 9.39 -35.89
N LYS A 124 33.69 8.75 -35.23
CA LYS A 124 32.26 8.92 -35.50
C LYS A 124 31.51 9.09 -34.18
N THR A 125 31.07 10.32 -33.92
CA THR A 125 30.10 10.63 -32.86
C THR A 125 28.70 10.27 -33.35
N THR A 126 28.04 9.37 -32.62
CA THR A 126 26.59 9.14 -32.78
C THR A 126 25.90 9.86 -31.63
N ILE A 127 24.90 10.69 -31.97
CA ILE A 127 24.06 11.40 -31.01
C ILE A 127 22.75 10.63 -30.95
N GLU A 128 22.58 9.80 -29.94
CA GLU A 128 21.29 9.15 -29.66
C GLU A 128 20.53 9.98 -28.64
N SER A 129 19.30 10.34 -28.98
CA SER A 129 18.45 11.14 -28.13
C SER A 129 17.55 10.23 -27.29
N VAL A 130 17.86 10.11 -26.00
CA VAL A 130 17.22 9.18 -25.07
C VAL A 130 16.25 9.96 -24.18
N THR A 131 15.00 9.50 -24.03
CA THR A 131 14.03 10.19 -23.16
C THR A 131 14.19 9.74 -21.70
N LEU A 132 13.69 10.52 -20.74
CA LEU A 132 13.59 10.10 -19.34
C LEU A 132 12.76 8.80 -19.16
N LYS A 133 11.82 8.54 -20.06
CA LYS A 133 11.05 7.29 -20.08
C LYS A 133 11.93 6.11 -20.47
N ASP A 134 12.83 6.30 -21.43
CA ASP A 134 13.78 5.27 -21.85
C ASP A 134 14.82 5.00 -20.76
N ILE A 135 15.29 6.05 -20.06
CA ILE A 135 16.16 5.91 -18.89
C ILE A 135 15.44 5.20 -17.75
N SER A 136 14.19 5.56 -17.43
CA SER A 136 13.40 4.89 -16.40
C SER A 136 13.15 3.43 -16.75
N LYS A 137 12.89 3.13 -18.03
CA LYS A 137 12.72 1.76 -18.52
C LYS A 137 14.04 0.99 -18.40
N TYR A 138 15.15 1.56 -18.84
CA TYR A 138 16.47 0.95 -18.71
C TYR A 138 16.82 0.66 -17.24
N ILE A 139 16.60 1.61 -16.33
CA ILE A 139 16.85 1.42 -14.90
C ILE A 139 15.94 0.33 -14.32
N LYS A 140 14.67 0.28 -14.70
CA LYS A 140 13.76 -0.81 -14.30
C LYS A 140 14.24 -2.17 -14.85
N ASP A 141 14.66 -2.19 -16.10
CA ASP A 141 15.19 -3.37 -16.78
C ASP A 141 16.59 -3.75 -16.25
N ASP A 142 17.34 -2.84 -15.65
CA ASP A 142 18.63 -3.14 -15.01
C ASP A 142 18.43 -3.69 -13.60
N ILE A 143 17.61 -3.01 -12.78
CA ILE A 143 17.25 -3.44 -11.43
C ILE A 143 16.51 -4.79 -11.45
N GLY A 144 15.70 -5.03 -12.48
CA GLY A 144 14.93 -6.26 -12.62
C GLY A 144 13.82 -6.44 -11.58
N PHE A 145 13.43 -5.37 -10.90
CA PHE A 145 12.35 -5.36 -9.92
C PHE A 145 11.06 -4.81 -10.55
N SER A 146 9.95 -5.51 -10.33
CA SER A 146 8.62 -5.02 -10.65
C SER A 146 7.62 -5.32 -9.54
N TYR A 147 6.58 -4.50 -9.46
CA TYR A 147 5.43 -4.74 -8.60
C TYR A 147 4.15 -4.60 -9.42
N GLN A 148 3.14 -5.36 -9.04
CA GLN A 148 1.83 -5.39 -9.66
C GLN A 148 0.81 -5.84 -8.61
N GLY A 149 -0.46 -5.56 -8.82
CA GLY A 149 -1.45 -5.88 -7.82
C GLY A 149 -2.85 -5.43 -8.15
N TYR A 150 -3.75 -5.76 -7.25
CA TYR A 150 -5.14 -5.32 -7.22
C TYR A 150 -5.40 -4.68 -5.87
N PHE A 151 -6.21 -3.63 -5.84
CA PHE A 151 -6.60 -2.97 -4.61
C PHE A 151 -8.03 -2.48 -4.72
N ARG A 152 -8.81 -2.73 -3.68
CA ARG A 152 -10.15 -2.20 -3.49
C ARG A 152 -10.25 -1.61 -2.09
N SER A 153 -10.81 -0.42 -2.03
CA SER A 153 -11.25 0.22 -0.79
C SER A 153 -12.39 1.18 -1.10
N GLY A 154 -13.20 1.49 -0.10
CA GLY A 154 -14.30 2.43 -0.24
C GLY A 154 -14.84 2.89 1.10
N TRP A 155 -16.04 3.43 1.03
CA TRP A 155 -16.88 3.68 2.20
C TRP A 155 -18.32 3.56 1.75
N GLY A 156 -19.21 3.17 2.67
CA GLY A 156 -20.62 3.01 2.40
C GLY A 156 -21.46 3.44 3.60
N THR A 157 -22.73 3.70 3.36
CA THR A 157 -23.71 3.93 4.44
C THR A 157 -24.97 3.12 4.18
N GLY A 158 -25.63 2.69 5.25
CA GLY A 158 -26.89 1.95 5.19
C GLY A 158 -28.01 2.72 5.89
N ASN A 159 -29.25 2.50 5.45
CA ASN A 159 -30.43 3.06 6.11
C ASN A 159 -30.87 2.25 7.35
N HIS A 160 -30.28 1.08 7.59
CA HIS A 160 -30.58 0.19 8.71
C HIS A 160 -29.31 -0.35 9.38
N GLY A 161 -28.36 0.53 9.70
CA GLY A 161 -27.08 0.17 10.33
C GLY A 161 -25.91 0.15 9.35
N SER A 162 -24.86 -0.61 9.69
CA SER A 162 -23.67 -0.70 8.84
C SER A 162 -24.00 -1.32 7.48
N PRO A 163 -23.36 -0.86 6.38
CA PRO A 163 -23.48 -1.51 5.08
C PRO A 163 -23.11 -2.99 5.18
N GLN A 164 -23.84 -3.84 4.46
CA GLN A 164 -23.61 -5.28 4.42
C GLN A 164 -23.52 -5.75 2.98
N THR A 165 -22.58 -6.67 2.73
CA THR A 165 -22.50 -7.40 1.46
C THR A 165 -23.69 -8.36 1.34
N TYR A 166 -24.33 -8.41 0.18
CA TYR A 166 -25.48 -9.29 -0.07
C TYR A 166 -25.20 -10.24 -1.25
N ALA A 167 -25.42 -11.55 -1.04
CA ALA A 167 -25.24 -12.58 -2.07
C ALA A 167 -23.88 -12.49 -2.82
N ALA A 168 -22.79 -12.42 -2.03
CA ALA A 168 -21.41 -12.41 -2.54
C ALA A 168 -21.17 -13.58 -3.51
N GLY A 169 -20.46 -13.30 -4.61
CA GLY A 169 -20.17 -14.30 -5.64
C GLY A 169 -21.32 -14.60 -6.61
N SER A 170 -22.52 -14.01 -6.44
CA SER A 170 -23.70 -14.32 -7.26
C SER A 170 -24.43 -13.10 -7.84
N LEU A 171 -24.68 -12.05 -7.05
CA LEU A 171 -25.47 -10.88 -7.49
C LEU A 171 -24.65 -9.86 -8.30
N GLY A 172 -23.33 -9.95 -8.20
CA GLY A 172 -22.39 -8.97 -8.76
C GLY A 172 -21.82 -8.04 -7.69
N ARG A 173 -20.62 -7.52 -7.98
CA ARG A 173 -19.79 -6.85 -6.98
C ARG A 173 -19.88 -5.33 -6.95
N PHE A 174 -20.46 -4.71 -7.99
CA PHE A 174 -20.56 -3.26 -8.07
C PHE A 174 -21.42 -2.68 -6.93
N GLY A 175 -20.80 -1.90 -6.03
CA GLY A 175 -21.46 -1.32 -4.87
C GLY A 175 -21.91 -2.34 -3.81
N ASN A 176 -21.40 -3.56 -3.86
CA ASN A 176 -21.84 -4.69 -3.02
C ASN A 176 -20.65 -5.39 -2.32
N GLU A 177 -19.54 -4.69 -2.14
CA GLU A 177 -18.38 -5.16 -1.39
C GLU A 177 -18.03 -4.15 -0.31
N MET A 178 -18.17 -4.55 0.95
CA MET A 178 -18.09 -3.67 2.12
C MET A 178 -16.76 -3.78 2.89
N SER A 179 -15.76 -4.45 2.30
CA SER A 179 -14.41 -4.57 2.86
C SER A 179 -13.34 -4.21 1.83
N GLY A 180 -12.21 -3.74 2.34
CA GLY A 180 -11.01 -3.55 1.56
C GLY A 180 -10.37 -4.89 1.22
N TRP A 181 -9.84 -4.99 0.00
CA TRP A 181 -9.07 -6.15 -0.43
C TRP A 181 -7.82 -5.69 -1.18
N PHE A 182 -6.71 -6.38 -1.01
CA PHE A 182 -5.50 -6.12 -1.77
C PHE A 182 -4.82 -7.41 -2.17
N ASP A 183 -4.22 -7.37 -3.36
CA ASP A 183 -3.22 -8.31 -3.85
C ASP A 183 -1.99 -7.48 -4.24
N LEU A 184 -0.82 -7.81 -3.72
CA LEU A 184 0.45 -7.16 -4.05
C LEU A 184 1.49 -8.23 -4.39
N THR A 185 1.84 -8.31 -5.67
CA THR A 185 2.91 -9.16 -6.17
C THR A 185 4.18 -8.35 -6.38
N LEU A 186 5.27 -8.82 -5.79
CA LEU A 186 6.62 -8.33 -5.98
C LEU A 186 7.39 -9.38 -6.80
N ASN A 187 8.06 -8.94 -7.85
CA ASN A 187 8.88 -9.78 -8.71
C ASN A 187 10.29 -9.19 -8.78
N GLN A 188 11.28 -9.98 -8.40
CA GLN A 188 12.69 -9.62 -8.49
C GLN A 188 13.40 -10.61 -9.42
N ARG A 189 13.95 -10.12 -10.51
CA ARG A 189 14.90 -10.87 -11.32
C ARG A 189 16.21 -11.00 -10.56
N VAL A 190 16.59 -12.25 -10.28
CA VAL A 190 17.80 -12.61 -9.54
C VAL A 190 18.90 -13.16 -10.46
N TYR A 191 18.56 -13.52 -11.70
CA TYR A 191 19.50 -13.97 -12.71
C TYR A 191 19.06 -13.54 -14.12
N ASN A 192 20.02 -13.11 -14.95
CA ASN A 192 19.81 -12.76 -16.35
C ASN A 192 21.12 -12.83 -17.13
N GLN A 193 21.42 -13.99 -17.72
CA GLN A 193 22.62 -14.20 -18.54
C GLN A 193 22.33 -15.24 -19.63
N ASP A 194 22.96 -15.12 -20.79
CA ASP A 194 22.91 -16.12 -21.87
C ASP A 194 21.48 -16.55 -22.28
N GLY A 195 20.53 -15.62 -22.28
CA GLY A 195 19.12 -15.90 -22.61
C GLY A 195 18.35 -16.68 -21.53
N LYS A 196 18.96 -16.88 -20.36
CA LYS A 196 18.38 -17.56 -19.20
C LYS A 196 18.04 -16.54 -18.13
N THR A 197 16.87 -16.69 -17.52
CA THR A 197 16.39 -15.78 -16.48
C THR A 197 15.84 -16.56 -15.29
N ALA A 198 16.00 -15.98 -14.10
CA ALA A 198 15.36 -16.47 -12.88
C ALA A 198 14.78 -15.30 -12.09
N ASN A 199 13.54 -15.46 -11.62
CA ASN A 199 12.79 -14.47 -10.88
C ASN A 199 12.30 -15.06 -9.56
N ALA A 200 12.50 -14.34 -8.47
CA ALA A 200 11.84 -14.60 -7.19
C ALA A 200 10.55 -13.78 -7.14
N VAL A 201 9.42 -14.46 -6.89
CA VAL A 201 8.08 -13.85 -6.90
C VAL A 201 7.42 -14.09 -5.55
N VAL A 202 6.86 -13.01 -4.98
CA VAL A 202 6.13 -13.04 -3.71
C VAL A 202 4.84 -12.26 -3.88
N THR A 203 3.69 -12.88 -3.59
CA THR A 203 2.38 -12.22 -3.55
C THR A 203 1.86 -12.19 -2.12
N TYR A 204 1.54 -10.99 -1.64
CA TYR A 204 0.77 -10.75 -0.44
C TYR A 204 -0.68 -10.51 -0.83
N ASP A 205 -1.62 -11.18 -0.20
CA ASP A 205 -3.02 -10.78 -0.30
C ASP A 205 -3.70 -10.75 1.05
N GLY A 206 -4.82 -10.04 1.10
CA GLY A 206 -5.48 -9.81 2.35
C GLY A 206 -6.78 -9.04 2.26
N ASN A 207 -7.56 -9.21 3.31
CA ASN A 207 -8.76 -8.45 3.58
C ASN A 207 -8.47 -7.41 4.67
N VAL A 208 -9.06 -6.23 4.54
CA VAL A 208 -9.01 -5.15 5.51
C VAL A 208 -10.44 -4.69 5.80
N GLY A 209 -10.89 -4.91 7.03
CA GLY A 209 -12.13 -4.41 7.57
C GLY A 209 -12.07 -2.90 7.73
N GLU A 210 -12.85 -2.18 6.93
CA GLU A 210 -12.86 -0.71 6.90
C GLU A 210 -13.62 -0.08 8.08
N GLN A 211 -14.31 -0.91 8.87
CA GLN A 211 -15.07 -0.51 10.04
C GLN A 211 -14.23 -0.30 11.31
N TYR A 212 -12.98 -0.75 11.31
CA TYR A 212 -12.09 -0.66 12.47
C TYR A 212 -11.20 0.57 12.40
N ASN A 213 -11.05 1.24 13.55
CA ASN A 213 -10.09 2.34 13.70
C ASN A 213 -8.64 1.83 13.84
N ASP A 214 -8.46 0.70 14.51
CA ASP A 214 -7.19 -0.02 14.68
C ASP A 214 -7.51 -1.51 14.84
N ALA A 215 -6.93 -2.36 13.99
CA ALA A 215 -7.13 -3.80 14.01
C ALA A 215 -5.94 -4.53 13.38
N TRP A 216 -5.44 -5.56 14.08
CA TRP A 216 -4.31 -6.36 13.64
C TRP A 216 -4.73 -7.45 12.66
N PHE A 217 -3.87 -7.76 11.69
CA PHE A 217 -4.03 -8.94 10.84
C PHE A 217 -3.93 -10.24 11.65
N GLY A 218 -4.83 -11.18 11.40
CA GLY A 218 -4.80 -12.52 11.98
C GLY A 218 -5.36 -12.61 13.41
N ASP A 219 -5.95 -11.53 13.93
CA ASP A 219 -6.72 -11.58 15.17
C ASP A 219 -8.10 -12.19 14.91
N SER A 220 -8.47 -13.17 15.75
CA SER A 220 -9.78 -13.84 15.70
C SER A 220 -10.99 -12.94 15.93
N ALA A 221 -10.79 -11.72 16.44
CA ALA A 221 -11.87 -10.77 16.71
C ALA A 221 -12.27 -9.89 15.51
N ASN A 222 -11.59 -10.01 14.36
CA ASN A 222 -11.87 -9.20 13.17
C ASN A 222 -11.59 -9.97 11.86
N GLU A 223 -12.02 -9.40 10.73
CA GLU A 223 -11.82 -9.98 9.39
C GLU A 223 -10.49 -9.60 8.71
N ASN A 224 -9.57 -8.93 9.40
CA ASN A 224 -8.29 -8.54 8.80
C ASN A 224 -7.40 -9.76 8.65
N ILE A 225 -7.02 -10.04 7.41
CA ILE A 225 -6.12 -11.14 7.08
C ILE A 225 -5.03 -10.61 6.15
N MET A 226 -3.80 -11.03 6.39
CA MET A 226 -2.70 -10.92 5.43
C MET A 226 -2.04 -12.29 5.34
N GLN A 227 -1.80 -12.75 4.13
CA GLN A 227 -1.10 -14.00 3.87
C GLN A 227 -0.19 -13.90 2.66
N PHE A 228 0.75 -14.84 2.57
CA PHE A 228 1.51 -15.09 1.34
C PHE A 228 0.72 -16.05 0.46
N SER A 229 0.15 -15.57 -0.64
CA SER A 229 -0.53 -16.45 -1.60
C SER A 229 0.44 -17.07 -2.59
N ASP A 230 1.45 -16.34 -3.03
CA ASP A 230 2.53 -16.90 -3.83
C ASP A 230 3.89 -16.63 -3.17
N ILE A 231 4.75 -17.64 -3.16
CA ILE A 231 6.18 -17.50 -2.85
C ILE A 231 6.95 -18.59 -3.60
N TYR A 232 7.53 -18.21 -4.72
CA TYR A 232 8.17 -19.16 -5.63
C TYR A 232 9.34 -18.56 -6.41
N LEU A 233 10.21 -19.44 -6.89
CA LEU A 233 11.22 -19.12 -7.88
C LEU A 233 10.72 -19.64 -9.23
N THR A 234 10.78 -18.81 -10.26
CA THR A 234 10.53 -19.22 -11.65
C THR A 234 11.75 -18.97 -12.52
N THR A 235 11.96 -19.84 -13.49
CA THR A 235 13.12 -19.83 -14.37
C THR A 235 12.72 -20.09 -15.81
N ARG A 236 13.38 -19.43 -16.76
CA ARG A 236 13.21 -19.64 -18.21
C ARG A 236 14.56 -19.88 -18.87
N GLY A 237 14.61 -20.76 -19.88
CA GLY A 237 15.84 -21.13 -20.60
C GLY A 237 16.67 -22.23 -19.94
N PHE A 238 16.25 -22.76 -18.79
CA PHE A 238 16.99 -23.80 -18.05
C PHE A 238 16.61 -25.23 -18.42
N LEU A 239 15.44 -25.45 -19.03
CA LEU A 239 15.00 -26.77 -19.49
C LEU A 239 15.41 -27.00 -20.96
N PRO A 240 16.36 -27.91 -21.27
CA PRO A 240 16.84 -28.10 -22.64
C PRO A 240 15.75 -28.58 -23.61
N PHE A 241 14.78 -29.34 -23.10
CA PHE A 241 13.64 -29.86 -23.88
C PHE A 241 12.51 -28.84 -24.06
N ALA A 242 12.54 -27.73 -23.31
CA ALA A 242 11.54 -26.68 -23.34
C ALA A 242 12.15 -25.31 -22.97
N PRO A 243 13.03 -24.73 -23.81
CA PRO A 243 13.76 -23.51 -23.45
C PRO A 243 12.86 -22.29 -23.15
N GLU A 244 11.71 -22.21 -23.82
CA GLU A 244 10.74 -21.12 -23.68
C GLU A 244 9.77 -21.31 -22.51
N ALA A 245 9.72 -22.51 -21.91
CA ALA A 245 8.82 -22.80 -20.81
C ALA A 245 9.32 -22.19 -19.50
N ASP A 246 8.37 -21.81 -18.65
CA ASP A 246 8.64 -21.37 -17.30
C ASP A 246 8.63 -22.58 -16.37
N PHE A 247 9.75 -22.82 -15.69
CA PHE A 247 9.84 -23.83 -14.65
C PHE A 247 9.86 -23.16 -13.29
N TRP A 248 8.95 -23.57 -12.41
CA TRP A 248 8.82 -22.98 -11.08
C TRP A 248 8.86 -24.00 -9.94
N VAL A 249 9.33 -23.51 -8.79
CA VAL A 249 9.39 -24.25 -7.52
C VAL A 249 8.97 -23.32 -6.39
N GLY A 250 8.03 -23.76 -5.56
CA GLY A 250 7.56 -23.00 -4.40
C GLY A 250 6.04 -23.09 -4.22
N LYS A 251 5.48 -22.20 -3.40
CA LYS A 251 4.04 -22.06 -3.23
C LYS A 251 3.50 -21.24 -4.40
N HIS A 252 2.75 -21.89 -5.29
CA HIS A 252 2.18 -21.24 -6.47
C HIS A 252 0.85 -21.86 -6.92
N LYS A 253 -0.01 -21.05 -7.53
CA LYS A 253 -1.23 -21.51 -8.23
C LYS A 253 -1.07 -21.36 -9.73
N LEU A 254 -1.67 -22.28 -10.48
CA LEU A 254 -1.74 -22.16 -11.93
C LEU A 254 -2.68 -21.01 -12.32
N PRO A 255 -2.56 -20.49 -13.56
CA PRO A 255 -3.42 -19.43 -14.07
C PRO A 255 -4.91 -19.74 -13.89
N GLN A 256 -5.66 -18.75 -13.38
CA GLN A 256 -7.09 -18.85 -13.12
C GLN A 256 -7.86 -17.93 -14.08
N TYR A 257 -9.07 -18.34 -14.45
CA TYR A 257 -10.02 -17.49 -15.18
C TYR A 257 -11.12 -17.03 -14.26
N GLU A 258 -11.39 -15.73 -14.28
CA GLU A 258 -12.34 -15.07 -13.39
C GLU A 258 -13.36 -14.24 -14.16
N ILE A 259 -14.62 -14.36 -13.76
CA ILE A 259 -15.69 -13.44 -14.16
C ILE A 259 -15.67 -12.26 -13.19
N GLN A 260 -15.00 -11.19 -13.62
CA GLN A 260 -14.72 -10.01 -12.81
C GLN A 260 -15.96 -9.37 -12.20
N MET A 261 -17.09 -9.29 -12.92
CA MET A 261 -18.32 -8.67 -12.39
C MET A 261 -18.91 -9.41 -11.20
N LEU A 262 -18.65 -10.72 -11.09
CA LEU A 262 -19.18 -11.59 -10.05
C LEU A 262 -18.15 -11.96 -8.98
N ASP A 263 -16.87 -11.61 -9.17
CA ASP A 263 -15.75 -12.12 -8.37
C ASP A 263 -15.66 -13.65 -8.38
N TRP A 264 -16.07 -14.28 -9.48
CA TRP A 264 -16.22 -15.73 -9.55
C TRP A 264 -15.13 -16.38 -10.40
N LYS A 265 -14.33 -17.25 -9.76
CA LYS A 265 -13.21 -17.99 -10.37
C LYS A 265 -13.71 -19.36 -10.86
N THR A 266 -13.52 -19.62 -12.15
CA THR A 266 -14.04 -20.83 -12.83
C THR A 266 -13.15 -22.06 -12.62
N LEU A 267 -11.84 -21.86 -12.44
CA LEU A 267 -10.87 -22.90 -12.13
C LEU A 267 -10.13 -22.49 -10.86
N THR A 268 -10.33 -23.26 -9.80
CA THR A 268 -9.60 -23.10 -8.55
C THR A 268 -8.69 -24.31 -8.38
N THR A 269 -7.42 -24.18 -8.78
CA THR A 269 -6.40 -25.12 -8.34
C THR A 269 -5.91 -24.70 -6.98
N ASP A 270 -5.71 -25.65 -6.06
CA ASP A 270 -5.18 -25.35 -4.74
C ASP A 270 -3.82 -24.65 -4.84
N VAL A 271 -3.64 -23.65 -3.98
CA VAL A 271 -2.37 -22.94 -3.81
C VAL A 271 -1.55 -23.74 -2.79
N ALA A 272 -0.51 -24.41 -3.24
CA ALA A 272 0.33 -25.22 -2.37
C ALA A 272 1.79 -25.17 -2.83
N ALA A 273 2.69 -25.58 -1.93
CA ALA A 273 4.08 -25.81 -2.27
C ALA A 273 4.17 -26.96 -3.27
N GLY A 274 4.91 -26.77 -4.35
CA GLY A 274 5.05 -27.76 -5.40
C GLY A 274 6.08 -27.36 -6.44
N VAL A 275 5.98 -28.02 -7.59
CA VAL A 275 6.74 -27.70 -8.79
C VAL A 275 5.82 -27.67 -9.99
N GLY A 276 6.16 -26.89 -11.00
CA GLY A 276 5.39 -26.86 -12.24
C GLY A 276 6.18 -26.36 -13.44
N ILE A 277 5.59 -26.63 -14.60
CA ILE A 277 6.01 -26.11 -15.89
C ILE A 277 4.81 -25.38 -16.50
N GLU A 278 5.04 -24.17 -16.98
CA GLU A 278 4.04 -23.33 -17.64
C GLU A 278 4.56 -22.88 -19.00
N ASN A 279 3.65 -22.56 -19.90
CA ASN A 279 3.96 -22.12 -21.26
C ASN A 279 4.81 -23.15 -22.05
N TRP A 280 4.64 -24.45 -21.78
CA TRP A 280 5.36 -25.47 -22.53
C TRP A 280 4.75 -25.62 -23.92
N ALA A 281 5.46 -25.14 -24.94
CA ALA A 281 5.05 -25.27 -26.33
C ALA A 281 5.04 -26.75 -26.78
N LEU A 282 3.85 -27.28 -26.99
CA LEU A 282 3.60 -28.64 -27.48
C LEU A 282 2.77 -28.58 -28.76
N GLY A 283 3.46 -28.57 -29.90
CA GLY A 283 2.84 -28.49 -31.22
C GLY A 283 2.17 -27.14 -31.46
N VAL A 284 0.84 -27.13 -31.56
CA VAL A 284 0.05 -25.93 -31.87
C VAL A 284 -0.43 -25.16 -30.63
N GLY A 285 -0.10 -25.63 -29.42
CA GLY A 285 -0.60 -25.08 -28.17
C GLY A 285 0.45 -24.98 -27.07
N LEU A 286 0.03 -24.34 -25.98
CA LEU A 286 0.79 -24.26 -24.73
C LEU A 286 0.17 -25.22 -23.71
N PHE A 287 1.02 -25.83 -22.91
CA PHE A 287 0.64 -26.77 -21.87
C PHE A 287 1.24 -26.37 -20.53
N ASP A 288 0.39 -26.36 -19.51
CA ASP A 288 0.75 -26.06 -18.12
C ASP A 288 0.49 -27.29 -17.25
N MET A 289 1.43 -27.62 -16.38
CA MET A 289 1.32 -28.74 -15.46
C MET A 289 2.00 -28.43 -14.14
N SER A 290 1.39 -28.84 -13.03
CA SER A 290 2.00 -28.74 -11.70
C SER A 290 1.75 -30.00 -10.88
N LEU A 291 2.66 -30.27 -9.94
CA LEU A 291 2.55 -31.33 -8.95
C LEU A 291 2.62 -30.72 -7.56
N LYS A 292 1.61 -31.03 -6.74
CA LYS A 292 1.43 -30.55 -5.37
C LYS A 292 1.10 -31.76 -4.47
N PRO A 293 1.64 -31.81 -3.24
CA PRO A 293 1.39 -32.87 -2.27
C PRO A 293 -0.01 -32.81 -1.64
#